data_AF-A0AAN9HG44-F1
#
_entry.id   AF-A0AAN9HG44-F1
#
_cell.length_a   1.000
_cell.length_b   1.000
_cell.length_c   1.000
_cell.angle_alpha   90.00
_cell.angle_beta   90.00
_cell.angle_gamma   90.00
#
_symmetry.space_group_name_H-M   'P 1'
#
loop_
_entity.id
_entity.type
_entity.pdbx_description
1 polymer ?
#
loop_
_entity_poly.entity_id
_entity_poly.type
_entity_poly.pdbx_seq_one_letter_code
_entity_poly.pdbx_strand_id
1 'polypeptide(L)' 'MKFTVAAFLFLTCMALLSTKEVFAARLLPPQLRCQCVRTYSGKPINPKLIQNIETIPAGAKCKNVQIM' A
#
# COMPACT_ATOMS: atom_id res chain seq x y z
N MET A 1 -7.97 -9.19 46.70
CA MET A 1 -8.95 -9.20 45.57
C MET A 1 -9.01 -7.91 44.76
N LYS A 2 -8.91 -6.70 45.36
CA LYS A 2 -9.01 -5.42 44.61
C LYS A 2 -7.85 -5.16 43.61
N PHE A 3 -6.61 -5.48 43.98
CA PHE A 3 -5.42 -5.27 43.14
C PHE A 3 -5.37 -6.18 41.91
N THR A 4 -5.84 -7.42 42.05
CA THR A 4 -5.92 -8.39 40.95
C THR A 4 -6.90 -7.93 39.87
N VAL A 5 -8.08 -7.42 40.25
CA VAL A 5 -9.08 -6.93 39.29
C VAL A 5 -8.54 -5.73 38.49
N ALA A 6 -7.85 -4.81 39.16
CA ALA A 6 -7.20 -3.69 38.48
C ALA A 6 -6.13 -4.19 37.48
N ALA A 7 -5.26 -5.12 37.89
CA ALA A 7 -4.24 -5.68 37.02
C ALA A 7 -4.84 -6.37 35.77
N PHE A 8 -5.92 -7.13 35.93
CA PHE A 8 -6.63 -7.76 34.81
C PHE A 8 -7.26 -6.73 33.87
N LEU A 9 -7.86 -5.66 34.40
CA LEU A 9 -8.40 -4.57 33.58
C LEU A 9 -7.31 -3.84 32.80
N PHE A 10 -6.16 -3.59 33.42
CA PHE A 10 -5.02 -2.98 32.72
C PHE A 10 -4.47 -3.89 31.60
N LEU A 11 -4.30 -5.18 31.86
CA LEU A 11 -3.79 -6.14 30.87
C LEU A 11 -4.72 -6.28 29.65
N THR A 12 -6.03 -6.38 29.90
CA THR A 12 -7.03 -6.48 28.83
C THR A 12 -7.11 -5.19 27.99
N CYS A 13 -6.98 -4.02 28.64
CA CYS A 13 -6.93 -2.74 27.94
C CYS A 13 -5.70 -2.64 27.01
N MET A 14 -4.51 -3.01 27.50
CA MET A 14 -3.29 -2.98 26.69
C MET A 14 -3.32 -3.96 25.50
N ALA A 15 -3.93 -5.14 25.68
CA ALA A 15 -4.14 -6.10 24.59
C ALA A 15 -5.11 -5.57 23.51
N LEU A 16 -6.14 -4.83 23.90
CA LEU A 16 -7.10 -4.21 22.98
C LEU A 16 -6.49 -3.02 22.22
N LEU A 17 -5.59 -2.24 22.83
CA LEU A 17 -4.90 -1.15 22.13
C LEU A 17 -3.87 -1.68 21.11
N SER A 18 -3.08 -2.67 21.51
CA SER A 18 -2.04 -3.26 20.63
C SER A 18 -2.60 -4.01 19.42
N THR A 19 -3.79 -4.63 19.56
CA THR A 19 -4.45 -5.30 18.42
C THR A 19 -4.99 -4.31 17.39
N LYS A 20 -5.45 -3.12 17.79
CA LYS A 20 -5.98 -2.11 16.85
C LYS A 20 -4.91 -1.51 15.94
N GLU A 21 -3.72 -1.23 16.46
CA GLU A 21 -2.63 -0.66 15.66
C GLU A 21 -2.05 -1.67 14.67
N VAL A 22 -1.90 -2.93 15.09
CA VAL A 22 -1.37 -4.01 14.23
C VAL A 22 -2.39 -4.42 13.15
N PHE A 23 -3.69 -4.42 13.45
CA PHE A 23 -4.72 -4.72 12.44
C PHE A 23 -4.87 -3.61 11.41
N ALA A 24 -4.83 -2.34 11.81
CA ALA A 24 -4.90 -1.23 10.85
C ALA A 24 -3.76 -1.32 9.82
N ALA A 25 -2.53 -1.59 10.26
CA ALA A 25 -1.37 -1.72 9.37
C ALA A 25 -1.45 -2.91 8.39
N ARG A 26 -2.19 -3.97 8.73
CA ARG A 26 -2.37 -5.16 7.87
C ARG A 26 -3.63 -5.13 6.99
N LEU A 27 -4.66 -4.41 7.44
CA LEU A 27 -5.93 -4.28 6.71
C LEU A 27 -5.92 -3.14 5.69
N LEU A 28 -5.09 -2.12 5.89
CA LEU A 28 -4.81 -1.17 4.83
C LEU A 28 -4.02 -1.94 3.75
N PRO A 29 -4.61 -2.14 2.55
CA PRO A 29 -3.82 -2.67 1.46
C PRO A 29 -2.60 -1.76 1.34
N PRO A 30 -1.37 -2.30 1.21
CA PRO A 30 -0.23 -1.47 0.81
C PRO A 30 -0.75 -0.64 -0.35
N GLN A 31 -0.58 0.69 -0.34
CA GLN A 31 -1.17 1.50 -1.41
C GLN A 31 -0.54 1.00 -2.72
N LEU A 32 -1.28 0.15 -3.45
CA LEU A 32 -0.87 -0.56 -4.66
C LEU A 32 -0.89 0.48 -5.77
N ARG A 33 0.05 1.42 -5.69
CA ARG A 33 0.21 2.53 -6.61
C ARG A 33 1.10 2.03 -7.74
N CYS A 34 0.60 2.20 -8.95
CA CYS A 34 1.39 2.07 -10.17
C CYS A 34 2.57 3.05 -10.11
N GLN A 35 3.69 2.73 -10.76
CA GLN A 35 4.81 3.66 -10.87
C GLN A 35 4.45 4.85 -11.77
N CYS A 36 3.69 4.64 -12.85
CA CYS A 36 3.14 5.71 -13.66
C CYS A 36 2.08 6.48 -12.87
N VAL A 37 2.38 7.74 -12.53
CA VAL A 37 1.43 8.64 -11.85
C VAL A 37 0.44 9.27 -12.84
N ARG A 38 0.85 9.46 -14.09
CA ARG A 38 0.04 10.00 -15.19
C ARG A 38 0.38 9.30 -16.51
N THR A 39 -0.58 9.28 -17.42
CA THR A 39 -0.40 8.80 -18.79
C THR A 39 -0.34 9.98 -19.76
N TYR A 40 0.43 9.84 -20.83
CA TYR A 40 0.46 10.81 -21.93
C TYR A 40 -0.53 10.38 -23.01
N SER A 41 -1.51 11.24 -23.31
CA SER A 41 -2.53 11.02 -24.34
C SER A 41 -2.52 12.09 -25.44
N GLY A 42 -1.37 12.75 -25.63
CA GLY A 42 -1.19 13.83 -26.59
C GLY A 42 -0.90 13.33 -28.02
N LYS A 43 -0.13 14.13 -28.76
CA LYS A 43 0.30 13.77 -30.13
C LYS A 43 1.24 12.56 -30.08
N PRO A 44 1.24 11.67 -31.08
CA PRO A 44 2.17 10.54 -31.11
C PRO A 44 3.62 10.97 -30.88
N ILE A 45 4.31 10.27 -29.98
CA ILE A 45 5.72 10.50 -29.71
C ILE A 45 6.51 10.01 -30.91
N ASN A 46 7.43 10.84 -31.42
CA ASN A 46 8.31 10.43 -32.51
C ASN A 46 9.25 9.32 -32.00
N PRO A 47 9.22 8.11 -32.58
CA PRO A 47 10.02 6.98 -32.09
C PRO A 47 11.53 7.26 -32.07
N LYS A 48 12.03 8.14 -32.95
CA LYS A 48 13.45 8.51 -33.00
C LYS A 48 13.93 9.31 -31.79
N LEU A 49 13.02 9.88 -31.01
CA LEU A 49 13.33 10.62 -29.78
C LEU A 49 13.35 9.72 -28.54
N ILE A 50 12.90 8.48 -28.66
CA ILE A 50 12.83 7.53 -27.56
C ILE A 50 14.20 6.86 -27.42
N GLN A 51 14.86 7.06 -26.27
CA GLN A 51 16.19 6.48 -26.01
C GLN A 51 16.08 5.07 -25.43
N ASN A 52 15.06 4.82 -24.62
CA ASN A 52 14.79 3.54 -23.99
C ASN A 52 13.28 3.39 -23.77
N ILE A 53 12.81 2.14 -23.67
CA ILE A 53 11.43 1.82 -23.31
C ILE A 53 11.48 0.76 -22.21
N GLU A 54 10.78 1.01 -21.11
CA GLU A 54 10.55 0.01 -20.08
C GLU A 54 9.07 -0.40 -20.09
N THR A 55 8.82 -1.71 -20.04
CA THR A 55 7.46 -2.25 -19.95
C THR A 55 7.31 -3.02 -18.65
N ILE A 56 6.35 -2.61 -17.82
CA ILE A 56 6.03 -3.28 -16.55
C ILE A 56 4.67 -3.95 -16.72
N PRO A 57 4.59 -5.29 -16.63
CA PRO A 57 3.32 -6.00 -16.78
C PRO A 57 2.37 -5.73 -15.60
N ALA A 58 1.08 -5.95 -15.84
CA ALA A 58 0.08 -5.95 -14.78
C ALA A 58 0.40 -7.04 -13.74
N GLY A 59 0.16 -6.76 -12.46
CA GLY A 59 0.41 -7.70 -11.37
C GLY A 59 -0.20 -7.24 -10.06
N ALA A 60 0.16 -7.92 -8.97
CA ALA A 60 -0.40 -7.66 -7.64
C ALA A 60 -0.30 -6.18 -7.23
N LYS A 61 0.77 -5.48 -7.64
CA LYS A 61 1.02 -4.06 -7.34
C LYS A 61 0.23 -3.06 -8.20
N CYS A 62 -0.12 -3.42 -9.43
CA CYS A 62 -0.81 -2.53 -10.36
C CYS A 62 -1.52 -3.37 -11.43
N LYS A 63 -2.82 -3.17 -11.62
CA LYS A 63 -3.62 -3.92 -12.59
C LYS A 63 -3.41 -3.52 -14.06
N ASN A 64 -2.66 -2.45 -14.30
CA ASN A 64 -2.42 -1.92 -15.63
C ASN A 64 -1.01 -2.29 -16.10
N VAL A 65 -0.87 -2.59 -17.38
CA VAL A 65 0.45 -2.56 -18.04
C VAL A 65 0.93 -1.11 -18.06
N GLN A 66 2.21 -0.90 -17.77
CA GLN A 66 2.84 0.41 -17.79
C GLN A 66 3.94 0.42 -18.84
N ILE A 67 4.05 1.52 -19.56
CA ILE A 67 5.09 1.78 -20.57
C ILE A 67 5.70 3.13 -20.21
N MET A 68 7.01 3.15 -20.00
CA MET A 68 7.80 4.33 -19.60
C MET A 68 8.87 4.63 -20.62
#